data_AF-A0A6A0GWQ5-F1
#
_entry.id   AF-A0A6A0GWQ5-F1
#
_cell.length_a   1.000
_cell.length_b   1.000
_cell.length_c   1.000
_cell.angle_alpha   90.00
_cell.angle_beta   90.00
_cell.angle_gamma   90.00
#
_symmetry.space_group_name_H-M   'P 1'
#
loop_
_entity.id
_entity.type
_entity.pdbx_description
1 polymer ?
#
loop_
_entity_poly.entity_id
_entity_poly.type
_entity_poly.pdbx_seq_one_letter_code
_entity_poly.pdbx_strand_id
1 'polypeptide(L)'
;MGLDYNTHGGRDVLNVSCLEVPNVSCLDVLNVSCLNFLKVSCLEDPNVSCLDVLNVSYLDVHNVSCLDVLNVSCLDVPNVSCLDVLNVSYLHVHNVSCLDVFNVSCLDVLNVSCLDVLNVSCLDVLNVSCLDVLNVSCLDVLNVSCLDVLRLVPRRS
;
A
#
# COMPACT_ATOMS: atom_id res chain seq x y z
N MET A 1 17.58 -19.02 9.56
CA MET A 1 18.98 -18.65 9.23
C MET A 1 18.86 -17.27 8.59
N GLY A 2 19.16 -16.20 9.33
CA GLY A 2 19.00 -14.83 8.83
C GLY A 2 20.04 -14.56 7.76
N LEU A 3 19.58 -14.33 6.53
CA LEU A 3 20.45 -13.92 5.43
C LEU A 3 20.36 -12.40 5.37
N ASP A 4 21.42 -11.71 5.79
CA ASP A 4 21.55 -10.27 5.65
C ASP A 4 21.83 -9.97 4.16
N TYR A 5 20.79 -9.76 3.37
CA TYR A 5 20.92 -9.25 2.01
C TYR A 5 21.19 -7.74 2.09
N ASN A 6 22.47 -7.36 2.19
CA ASN A 6 22.88 -5.96 2.03
C ASN A 6 23.46 -5.79 0.64
N THR A 7 22.67 -5.24 -0.29
CA THR A 7 23.12 -5.01 -1.66
C THR A 7 22.66 -3.63 -2.13
N HIS A 8 23.65 -2.80 -2.44
CA HIS A 8 23.46 -1.56 -3.17
C HIS A 8 23.80 -1.85 -4.64
N GLY A 9 22.76 -1.91 -5.49
CA GLY A 9 22.88 -1.92 -6.95
C GLY A 9 22.96 -3.33 -7.59
N GLY A 10 21.82 -3.80 -8.09
CA GLY A 10 21.64 -5.04 -8.86
C GLY A 10 20.48 -5.88 -8.31
N ARG A 11 19.69 -6.51 -9.20
CA ARG A 11 18.54 -7.37 -8.84
C ARG A 11 19.01 -8.56 -7.98
N ASP A 12 18.48 -8.67 -6.77
CA ASP A 12 18.95 -9.64 -5.76
C ASP A 12 18.33 -11.02 -5.94
N VAL A 13 17.09 -11.08 -6.41
CA VAL A 13 16.34 -12.33 -6.56
C VAL A 13 15.53 -12.33 -7.85
N LEU A 14 15.67 -13.39 -8.64
CA LEU A 14 14.96 -13.58 -9.91
C LEU A 14 14.18 -14.89 -9.89
N ASN A 15 12.90 -14.84 -10.25
CA ASN A 15 12.06 -16.00 -10.56
C ASN A 15 12.04 -17.08 -9.46
N VAL A 16 11.43 -16.77 -8.33
CA VAL A 16 11.27 -17.70 -7.21
C VAL A 16 9.79 -17.87 -6.89
N SER A 17 9.37 -19.06 -6.47
CA SER A 17 7.98 -19.30 -6.10
C SER A 17 7.62 -18.56 -4.81
N CYS A 18 8.37 -18.78 -3.74
CA CYS A 18 8.17 -18.11 -2.46
C CYS A 18 9.51 -17.72 -1.83
N LEU A 19 9.55 -16.56 -1.19
CA LEU A 19 10.71 -16.13 -0.42
C LEU A 19 10.26 -15.49 0.90
N GLU A 20 10.86 -15.95 2.00
CA GLU A 20 10.69 -15.41 3.34
C GLU A 20 12.01 -14.77 3.78
N VAL A 21 11.99 -13.46 4.03
CA VAL A 21 13.18 -12.72 4.47
C VAL A 21 12.85 -11.95 5.74
N PRO A 22 13.37 -12.37 6.90
CA PRO A 22 12.99 -11.75 8.16
C PRO A 22 13.45 -10.30 8.25
N ASN A 23 14.71 -9.99 7.94
CA ASN A 23 15.23 -8.63 7.99
C ASN A 23 16.13 -8.36 6.79
N VAL A 24 15.88 -7.24 6.10
CA VAL A 24 16.72 -6.78 5.00
C VAL A 24 16.79 -5.26 4.97
N SER A 25 17.91 -4.68 4.54
CA SER A 25 18.00 -3.22 4.40
C SER A 25 17.24 -2.79 3.13
N CYS A 26 17.68 -3.24 1.97
CA CYS A 26 17.03 -3.02 0.69
C CYS A 26 16.97 -4.34 -0.09
N LEU A 27 15.93 -4.52 -0.89
CA LEU A 27 15.81 -5.67 -1.79
C LEU A 27 15.16 -5.25 -3.11
N ASP A 28 15.75 -5.69 -4.23
CA ASP A 28 15.16 -5.63 -5.57
C ASP A 28 14.91 -7.05 -6.06
N VAL A 29 13.65 -7.37 -6.35
CA VAL A 29 13.24 -8.71 -6.80
C VAL A 29 12.51 -8.62 -8.14
N LEU A 30 12.36 -9.75 -8.84
CA LEU A 30 11.59 -9.81 -10.08
C LEU A 30 10.84 -11.14 -10.19
N ASN A 31 9.52 -11.04 -10.43
CA ASN A 31 8.62 -12.16 -10.70
C ASN A 31 8.62 -13.21 -9.58
N VAL A 32 8.28 -12.78 -8.36
CA VAL A 32 8.11 -13.69 -7.23
C VAL A 32 6.62 -13.99 -7.06
N SER A 33 6.24 -15.24 -6.81
CA SER A 33 4.80 -15.51 -6.58
C SER A 33 4.37 -15.00 -5.21
N CYS A 34 5.10 -15.35 -4.15
CA CYS A 34 4.81 -14.91 -2.79
C CYS A 34 6.04 -14.38 -2.04
N LEU A 35 5.88 -13.27 -1.34
CA LEU A 35 6.91 -12.65 -0.51
C LEU A 35 6.40 -12.37 0.90
N ASN A 36 7.21 -12.67 1.91
CA ASN A 36 6.92 -12.33 3.30
C ASN A 36 8.15 -11.68 3.98
N PHE A 37 7.93 -10.50 4.58
CA PHE A 37 8.96 -9.75 5.30
C PHE A 37 8.52 -9.34 6.72
N LEU A 38 9.40 -9.52 7.72
CA LEU A 38 9.16 -8.91 9.03
C LEU A 38 9.59 -7.44 9.05
N LYS A 39 10.74 -7.13 8.46
CA LYS A 39 11.26 -5.76 8.35
C LYS A 39 12.11 -5.56 7.11
N VAL A 40 11.78 -4.55 6.32
CA VAL A 40 12.56 -4.10 5.17
C VAL A 40 12.67 -2.58 5.20
N SER A 41 13.81 -1.96 4.84
CA SER A 41 13.86 -0.49 4.77
C SER A 41 13.30 -0.01 3.44
N CYS A 42 13.69 -0.65 2.34
CA CYS A 42 13.23 -0.39 0.98
C CYS A 42 12.99 -1.69 0.21
N LEU A 43 11.86 -1.81 -0.48
CA LEU A 43 11.59 -2.90 -1.42
C LEU A 43 11.04 -2.30 -2.72
N GLU A 44 11.65 -2.72 -3.83
CA GLU A 44 11.18 -2.41 -5.19
C GLU A 44 10.88 -3.74 -5.89
N ASP A 45 9.63 -3.94 -6.30
CA ASP A 45 9.20 -5.15 -7.00
C ASP A 45 8.29 -4.81 -8.21
N PRO A 46 8.70 -5.14 -9.44
CA PRO A 46 7.88 -4.91 -10.60
C PRO A 46 6.65 -5.84 -10.67
N ASN A 47 6.70 -7.08 -10.16
CA ASN A 47 5.59 -8.03 -10.24
C ASN A 47 5.64 -9.09 -9.13
N VAL A 48 4.64 -9.07 -8.25
CA VAL A 48 4.43 -10.10 -7.22
C VAL A 48 2.98 -10.56 -7.22
N SER A 49 2.69 -11.85 -7.00
CA SER A 49 1.28 -12.26 -6.87
C SER A 49 0.74 -11.87 -5.49
N CYS A 50 1.45 -12.24 -4.42
CA CYS A 50 1.09 -11.92 -3.04
C CYS A 50 2.31 -11.39 -2.27
N LEU A 51 2.14 -10.27 -1.54
CA LEU A 51 3.18 -9.71 -0.70
C LEU A 51 2.61 -9.36 0.68
N ASP A 52 3.28 -9.83 1.73
CA ASP A 52 2.96 -9.58 3.14
C ASP A 52 4.18 -8.90 3.81
N VAL A 53 3.97 -7.71 4.37
CA VAL A 53 5.03 -6.90 4.97
C VAL A 53 4.60 -6.34 6.32
N LEU A 54 5.31 -6.74 7.38
CA LEU A 54 5.02 -6.20 8.71
C LEU A 54 5.50 -4.76 8.90
N ASN A 55 6.74 -4.45 8.52
CA ASN A 55 7.29 -3.11 8.69
C ASN A 55 8.18 -2.73 7.53
N VAL A 56 7.87 -1.60 6.91
CA VAL A 56 8.68 -1.04 5.84
C VAL A 56 8.78 0.48 5.90
N SER A 57 9.94 1.04 5.54
CA SER A 57 10.01 2.51 5.42
C SER A 57 9.44 2.95 4.09
N TYR A 58 9.93 2.34 3.00
CA TYR A 58 9.51 2.64 1.63
C TYR A 58 9.23 1.35 0.86
N LEU A 59 8.07 1.30 0.20
CA LEU A 59 7.67 0.16 -0.62
C LEU A 59 7.11 0.67 -1.96
N ASP A 60 7.71 0.22 -3.06
CA ASP A 60 7.25 0.46 -4.43
C ASP A 60 6.99 -0.89 -5.10
N VAL A 61 5.72 -1.14 -5.45
CA VAL A 61 5.30 -2.40 -6.08
C VAL A 61 4.39 -2.11 -7.26
N HIS A 62 4.86 -2.41 -8.46
CA HIS A 62 4.16 -1.98 -9.68
C HIS A 62 2.88 -2.77 -9.97
N ASN A 63 2.95 -4.11 -9.91
CA ASN A 63 1.80 -4.98 -10.14
C ASN A 63 1.73 -6.04 -9.06
N VAL A 64 0.63 -6.03 -8.31
CA VAL A 64 0.37 -7.02 -7.27
C VAL A 64 -1.06 -7.52 -7.26
N SER A 65 -1.29 -8.82 -7.06
CA SER A 65 -2.66 -9.31 -6.92
C SER A 65 -3.18 -8.98 -5.52
N CYS A 66 -2.42 -9.35 -4.49
CA CYS A 66 -2.76 -9.07 -3.09
C CYS A 66 -1.56 -8.51 -2.32
N LEU A 67 -1.74 -7.38 -1.65
CA LEU A 67 -0.73 -6.76 -0.80
C LEU A 67 -1.31 -6.48 0.59
N ASP A 68 -0.65 -6.99 1.63
CA ASP A 68 -0.96 -6.75 3.04
C ASP A 68 0.25 -6.08 3.70
N VAL A 69 0.03 -4.91 4.32
CA VAL A 69 1.09 -4.13 4.96
C VAL A 69 0.66 -3.61 6.32
N LEU A 70 1.36 -4.02 7.37
CA LEU A 70 1.01 -3.59 8.73
C LEU A 70 1.51 -2.16 9.02
N ASN A 71 2.77 -1.85 8.76
CA ASN A 71 3.29 -0.48 8.92
C ASN A 71 4.18 -0.09 7.74
N VAL A 72 3.86 1.05 7.13
CA VAL A 72 4.67 1.65 6.07
C VAL A 72 4.76 3.16 6.21
N SER A 73 5.93 3.77 5.95
CA SER A 73 5.98 5.24 5.89
C SER A 73 5.44 5.73 4.55
N CYS A 74 5.95 5.20 3.44
CA CYS A 74 5.51 5.53 2.09
C CYS A 74 5.28 4.26 1.27
N LEU A 75 4.11 4.18 0.64
CA LEU A 75 3.73 3.08 -0.24
C LEU A 75 3.23 3.64 -1.58
N ASP A 76 3.85 3.20 -2.66
CA ASP A 76 3.42 3.49 -4.04
C ASP A 76 3.07 2.19 -4.76
N VAL A 77 1.85 2.12 -5.29
CA VAL A 77 1.32 0.92 -5.94
C VAL A 77 0.54 1.30 -7.19
N PRO A 78 1.17 1.27 -8.38
CA PRO A 78 0.47 1.53 -9.63
C PRO A 78 -0.74 0.62 -9.87
N ASN A 79 -0.60 -0.70 -9.74
CA ASN A 79 -1.72 -1.61 -9.97
C ASN A 79 -1.79 -2.69 -8.90
N VAL A 80 -2.95 -2.77 -8.25
CA VAL A 80 -3.23 -3.82 -7.27
C VAL A 80 -4.65 -4.33 -7.38
N SER A 81 -4.89 -5.62 -7.20
CA SER A 81 -6.28 -6.10 -7.13
C SER A 81 -6.85 -5.83 -5.73
N CYS A 82 -6.18 -6.29 -4.67
CA CYS A 82 -6.56 -6.08 -3.28
C CYS A 82 -5.38 -5.54 -2.47
N LEU A 83 -5.59 -4.43 -1.76
CA LEU A 83 -4.60 -3.82 -0.88
C LEU A 83 -5.22 -3.59 0.51
N ASP A 84 -4.56 -4.13 1.54
CA ASP A 84 -4.88 -3.92 2.95
C ASP A 84 -3.68 -3.26 3.63
N VAL A 85 -3.92 -2.13 4.32
CA VAL A 85 -2.87 -1.38 5.02
C VAL A 85 -3.35 -0.92 6.39
N LEU A 86 -2.68 -1.38 7.44
CA LEU A 86 -3.05 -0.97 8.80
C LEU A 86 -2.57 0.46 9.13
N ASN A 87 -1.29 0.78 8.92
CA ASN A 87 -0.79 2.12 9.16
C ASN A 87 0.14 2.60 8.03
N VAL A 88 -0.20 3.76 7.46
CA VAL A 88 0.61 4.39 6.43
C VAL A 88 0.70 5.91 6.61
N SER A 89 1.86 6.52 6.37
CA SER A 89 1.93 7.99 6.32
C SER A 89 1.47 8.51 4.96
N TYR A 90 2.02 7.96 3.88
CA TYR A 90 1.69 8.34 2.51
C TYR A 90 1.40 7.10 1.68
N LEU A 91 0.20 7.04 1.11
CA LEU A 91 -0.21 5.97 0.20
C LEU A 91 -0.66 6.59 -1.12
N HIS A 92 -0.03 6.15 -2.21
CA HIS A 92 -0.39 6.52 -3.57
C HIS A 92 -0.71 5.25 -4.37
N VAL A 93 -1.89 5.23 -5.01
CA VAL A 93 -2.37 4.07 -5.77
C VAL A 93 -2.99 4.53 -7.08
N HIS A 94 -2.53 3.98 -8.22
CA HIS A 94 -3.15 4.35 -9.49
C HIS A 94 -4.44 3.59 -9.75
N ASN A 95 -4.41 2.26 -9.69
CA ASN A 95 -5.58 1.41 -9.95
C ASN A 95 -5.70 0.32 -8.90
N VAL A 96 -6.87 0.25 -8.25
CA VAL A 96 -7.17 -0.79 -7.28
C VAL A 96 -8.61 -1.29 -7.39
N SER A 97 -8.83 -2.60 -7.23
CA SER A 97 -10.22 -3.10 -7.14
C SER A 97 -10.77 -2.86 -5.74
N CYS A 98 -10.06 -3.33 -4.70
CA CYS A 98 -10.43 -3.14 -3.30
C CYS A 98 -9.26 -2.59 -2.50
N LEU A 99 -9.49 -1.50 -1.78
CA LEU A 99 -8.52 -0.88 -0.88
C LEU A 99 -9.14 -0.70 0.51
N ASP A 100 -8.52 -1.29 1.52
CA ASP A 100 -8.84 -1.13 2.94
C ASP A 100 -7.65 -0.47 3.65
N VAL A 101 -7.89 0.64 4.34
CA VAL A 101 -6.86 1.38 5.06
C VAL A 101 -7.34 1.80 6.44
N PHE A 102 -6.66 1.34 7.49
CA PHE A 102 -7.08 1.64 8.84
C PHE A 102 -6.64 3.05 9.29
N ASN A 103 -5.36 3.40 9.14
CA ASN A 103 -4.84 4.73 9.44
C ASN A 103 -3.94 5.25 8.33
N VAL A 104 -4.27 6.43 7.80
CA VAL A 104 -3.45 7.12 6.80
C VAL A 104 -3.35 8.62 7.04
N SER A 105 -2.17 9.20 6.86
CA SER A 105 -2.05 10.67 6.88
C SER A 105 -2.51 11.26 5.54
N CYS A 106 -1.95 10.80 4.43
CA CYS A 106 -2.35 11.22 3.09
C CYS A 106 -2.58 9.99 2.20
N LEU A 107 -3.76 9.93 1.58
CA LEU A 107 -4.14 8.91 0.62
C LEU A 107 -4.52 9.57 -0.71
N ASP A 108 -3.87 9.15 -1.78
CA ASP A 108 -4.12 9.57 -3.16
C ASP A 108 -4.43 8.33 -4.01
N VAL A 109 -5.61 8.30 -4.63
CA VAL A 109 -6.08 7.18 -5.45
C VAL A 109 -6.68 7.65 -6.77
N LEU A 110 -6.14 7.17 -7.90
CA LEU A 110 -6.71 7.51 -9.20
C LEU A 110 -8.03 6.76 -9.47
N ASN A 111 -8.02 5.42 -9.40
CA ASN A 111 -9.18 4.61 -9.70
C ASN A 111 -9.34 3.49 -8.68
N VAL A 112 -10.50 3.45 -8.04
CA VAL A 112 -10.85 2.40 -7.09
C VAL A 112 -12.29 1.91 -7.27
N SER A 113 -12.51 0.60 -7.22
CA SER A 113 -13.90 0.11 -7.20
C SER A 113 -14.50 0.27 -5.80
N CYS A 114 -13.83 -0.25 -4.77
CA CYS A 114 -14.25 -0.16 -3.37
C CYS A 114 -13.12 0.38 -2.50
N LEU A 115 -13.38 1.47 -1.78
CA LEU A 115 -12.45 2.08 -0.84
C LEU A 115 -13.09 2.17 0.55
N ASP A 116 -12.46 1.53 1.54
CA ASP A 116 -12.80 1.62 2.96
C ASP A 116 -11.63 2.27 3.71
N VAL A 117 -11.89 3.34 4.46
CA VAL A 117 -10.87 4.04 5.23
C VAL A 117 -11.38 4.42 6.62
N LEU A 118 -10.70 3.94 7.66
CA LEU A 118 -11.14 4.23 9.02
C LEU A 118 -10.69 5.61 9.51
N ASN A 119 -9.42 5.97 9.34
CA ASN A 119 -8.92 7.31 9.68
C ASN A 119 -8.02 7.86 8.58
N VAL A 120 -8.36 9.04 8.07
CA VAL A 120 -7.55 9.76 7.09
C VAL A 120 -7.45 11.25 7.38
N SER A 121 -6.25 11.82 7.32
CA SER A 121 -6.12 13.29 7.43
C SER A 121 -6.48 13.97 6.10
N CYS A 122 -5.92 13.51 4.99
CA CYS A 122 -6.21 14.01 3.64
C CYS A 122 -6.48 12.84 2.69
N LEU A 123 -7.65 12.84 2.06
CA LEU A 123 -8.06 11.87 1.05
C LEU A 123 -8.32 12.58 -0.28
N ASP A 124 -7.62 12.16 -1.34
CA ASP A 124 -7.84 12.58 -2.72
C ASP A 124 -8.16 11.35 -3.57
N VAL A 125 -9.31 11.35 -4.25
CA VAL A 125 -9.73 10.24 -5.11
C VAL A 125 -10.32 10.76 -6.41
N LEU A 126 -9.75 10.37 -7.54
CA LEU A 126 -10.27 10.78 -8.84
C LEU A 126 -11.56 10.01 -9.21
N ASN A 127 -11.55 8.68 -9.16
CA ASN A 127 -12.71 7.85 -9.48
C ASN A 127 -12.92 6.74 -8.45
N VAL A 128 -14.11 6.69 -7.87
CA VAL A 128 -14.52 5.64 -6.94
C VAL A 128 -15.94 5.16 -7.19
N SER A 129 -16.16 3.84 -7.19
CA SER A 129 -17.55 3.32 -7.25
C SER A 129 -18.21 3.38 -5.88
N CYS A 130 -17.57 2.83 -4.86
CA CYS A 130 -18.03 2.84 -3.47
C CYS A 130 -16.95 3.37 -2.54
N LEU A 131 -17.26 4.43 -1.81
CA LEU A 131 -16.39 5.03 -0.80
C LEU A 131 -17.05 4.98 0.58
N ASP A 132 -16.39 4.34 1.55
CA ASP A 132 -16.73 4.37 2.97
C ASP A 132 -15.56 4.98 3.75
N VAL A 133 -15.83 6.05 4.50
CA VAL A 133 -14.83 6.72 5.33
C VAL A 133 -15.37 7.08 6.70
N LEU A 134 -14.77 6.53 7.76
CA LEU A 134 -15.24 6.79 9.11
C LEU A 134 -14.83 8.20 9.60
N ASN A 135 -13.55 8.55 9.54
CA ASN A 135 -13.03 9.86 9.95
C ASN A 135 -12.12 10.47 8.89
N VAL A 136 -12.49 11.66 8.38
CA VAL A 136 -11.67 12.41 7.43
C VAL A 136 -11.57 13.88 7.79
N SER A 137 -10.37 14.47 7.69
CA SER A 137 -10.21 15.92 7.92
C SER A 137 -10.31 16.74 6.64
N CYS A 138 -9.82 16.22 5.51
CA CYS A 138 -9.90 16.84 4.19
C CYS A 138 -10.24 15.74 3.17
N LEU A 139 -11.30 15.96 2.39
CA LEU A 139 -11.82 15.01 1.41
C LEU A 139 -11.97 15.73 0.07
N ASP A 140 -11.30 15.22 -0.96
CA ASP A 140 -11.49 15.60 -2.36
C ASP A 140 -11.81 14.34 -3.17
N VAL A 141 -12.96 14.34 -3.84
CA VAL A 141 -13.41 13.20 -4.65
C VAL A 141 -14.10 13.72 -5.90
N LEU A 142 -13.56 13.41 -7.08
CA LEU A 142 -14.10 13.93 -8.34
C LEU A 142 -15.33 13.16 -8.81
N ASN A 143 -15.24 11.83 -8.91
CA ASN A 143 -16.34 10.97 -9.36
C ASN A 143 -16.63 9.87 -8.33
N VAL A 144 -17.84 9.89 -7.76
CA VAL A 144 -18.31 8.87 -6.80
C VAL A 144 -19.72 8.41 -7.13
N SER A 145 -19.95 7.09 -7.14
CA SER A 145 -21.30 6.54 -7.31
C SER A 145 -22.03 6.37 -5.98
N CYS A 146 -21.34 5.86 -4.96
CA CYS A 146 -21.83 5.67 -3.59
C CYS A 146 -20.83 6.25 -2.59
N LEU A 147 -21.30 7.12 -1.70
CA LEU A 147 -20.48 7.80 -0.70
C LEU A 147 -21.10 7.64 0.69
N ASP A 148 -20.35 7.06 1.62
CA ASP A 148 -20.62 7.10 3.06
C ASP A 148 -19.44 7.77 3.77
N VAL A 149 -19.72 8.82 4.53
CA VAL A 149 -18.72 9.54 5.34
C VAL A 149 -19.33 9.85 6.69
N LEU A 150 -18.87 9.18 7.74
CA LEU A 150 -19.50 9.30 9.05
C LEU A 150 -19.10 10.60 9.76
N ARG A 151 -17.82 10.99 9.72
CA ARG A 151 -17.31 12.14 10.47
C ARG A 151 -16.29 12.95 9.67
N LEU A 152 -16.68 14.19 9.34
CA LEU A 152 -15.74 15.23 8.93
C LEU A 152 -15.15 15.89 10.17
N VAL A 153 -13.85 15.68 10.41
CA VAL A 153 -13.13 16.27 11.54
C VAL A 153 -12.60 17.66 11.12
N PRO A 154 -13.12 18.77 11.68
CA PRO A 154 -12.61 20.09 11.32
C PRO A 154 -11.13 20.20 11.72
N ARG A 155 -10.28 20.74 10.84
CA ARG A 155 -8.92 21.13 11.22
C ARG A 155 -9.02 22.10 12.41
N ARG A 156 -8.46 21.72 13.57
CA ARG A 156 -8.35 22.63 14.72
C ARG A 156 -7.44 23.79 14.29
N SER A 157 -8.02 24.98 14.20
CA SER A 157 -7.35 26.27 13.97
C SER A 157 -6.37 26.62 15.09
#